data_AF-A0A8T5DRW5-F1
#
_entry.id   AF-A0A8T5DRW5-F1
#
_cell.length_a   1.000
_cell.length_b   1.000
_cell.length_c   1.000
_cell.angle_alpha   90.00
_cell.angle_beta   90.00
_cell.angle_gamma   90.00
#
_symmetry.space_group_name_H-M   'P 1'
#
loop_
_entity.id
_entity.type
_entity.pdbx_description
1 polymer ?
#
loop_
_entity_poly.entity_id
_entity_poly.type
_entity_poly.pdbx_seq_one_letter_code
_entity_poly.pdbx_strand_id
1 'polypeptide(L)'
;MCGISGMLGHPDITVVHRMINLIQHRGPDGQDFWSDDYVALGHSRLAIVDLNGSRQPMRGINGQVLVANGEIYNHQKIRNESKYPWQTNGDSESIIAL
;
A
#
# COMPACT_ATOMS: atom_id res chain seq x y z
N MET A 1 -6.33 11.67 3.12
CA MET A 1 -5.94 10.36 3.67
C MET A 1 -6.24 9.31 2.63
N CYS A 2 -5.34 8.40 2.27
CA CYS A 2 -5.57 7.32 1.29
C CYS A 2 -6.86 6.49 1.54
N GLY A 3 -7.27 5.72 0.53
CA GLY A 3 -8.29 4.68 0.61
C GLY A 3 -7.68 3.30 0.41
N ILE A 4 -8.17 2.29 1.14
CA ILE A 4 -7.78 0.88 0.97
C ILE A 4 -9.01 0.00 0.82
N SER A 5 -8.86 -1.10 0.09
CA SER A 5 -9.85 -2.17 0.02
C SER A 5 -9.17 -3.51 -0.14
N GLY A 6 -9.80 -4.58 0.34
CA GLY A 6 -9.31 -5.94 0.15
C GLY A 6 -10.43 -6.96 0.16
N MET A 7 -10.22 -8.06 -0.55
CA MET A 7 -11.09 -9.24 -0.59
C MET A 7 -10.23 -10.50 -0.42
N LEU A 8 -10.66 -11.43 0.43
CA LEU A 8 -9.90 -12.64 0.80
C LEU A 8 -10.70 -13.92 0.49
N GLY A 9 -10.00 -15.03 0.27
CA GLY A 9 -10.53 -16.37 0.03
C GLY A 9 -10.77 -16.68 -1.45
N HIS A 10 -11.70 -15.96 -2.08
CA HIS A 10 -12.05 -16.12 -3.50
C HIS A 10 -12.27 -14.73 -4.10
N PRO A 11 -11.19 -13.99 -4.38
CA PRO A 11 -11.30 -12.59 -4.73
C PRO A 11 -11.91 -12.37 -6.11
N ASP A 12 -12.71 -11.33 -6.24
CA ASP A 12 -13.09 -10.74 -7.53
C ASP A 12 -12.43 -9.35 -7.60
N ILE A 13 -11.39 -9.23 -8.43
CA ILE A 13 -10.66 -7.97 -8.62
C ILE A 13 -11.59 -6.84 -9.11
N THR A 14 -12.67 -7.16 -9.81
CA THR A 14 -13.64 -6.15 -10.27
C THR A 14 -14.43 -5.56 -9.09
N VAL A 15 -14.70 -6.33 -8.04
CA VAL A 15 -15.30 -5.83 -6.79
C VAL A 15 -14.34 -4.84 -6.13
N VAL A 16 -13.06 -5.19 -6.02
CA VAL A 16 -12.03 -4.32 -5.43
C VAL A 16 -11.87 -3.02 -6.22
N HIS A 17 -11.91 -3.06 -7.56
CA HIS A 17 -11.94 -1.85 -8.39
C HIS A 17 -13.14 -0.96 -8.07
N ARG A 18 -14.34 -1.53 -7.93
CA ARG A 18 -15.54 -0.76 -7.54
C ARG A 18 -15.40 -0.16 -6.15
N MET A 19 -14.87 -0.91 -5.19
CA MET A 19 -14.63 -0.41 -3.83
C MET A 19 -13.69 0.79 -3.83
N ILE A 20 -12.57 0.72 -4.56
CA ILE A 20 -11.62 1.84 -4.68
C ILE A 20 -12.24 3.06 -5.35
N ASN A 21 -13.02 2.86 -6.42
CA ASN A 21 -13.69 3.97 -7.10
C ASN A 21 -14.67 4.72 -6.19
N LEU A 22 -15.40 4.01 -5.32
CA LEU A 22 -16.30 4.63 -4.33
C LEU A 22 -15.55 5.51 -3.31
N ILE A 23 -14.29 5.19 -3.03
CA ILE A 23 -13.46 5.93 -2.06
C ILE A 23 -12.35 6.75 -2.73
N GLN A 24 -12.41 7.00 -4.04
CA GLN A 24 -11.37 7.71 -4.78
C GLN A 24 -11.06 9.11 -4.21
N HIS A 25 -12.07 9.80 -3.71
CA HIS A 25 -11.95 11.13 -3.09
C HIS A 25 -10.94 11.18 -1.93
N ARG A 26 -10.64 10.03 -1.31
CA ARG A 26 -9.63 9.90 -0.26
C ARG A 26 -8.20 10.01 -0.79
N GLY A 27 -7.95 9.47 -1.98
CA GLY A 27 -6.64 9.44 -2.60
C GLY A 27 -6.71 9.80 -4.09
N PRO A 28 -6.79 11.09 -4.43
CA PRO A 28 -6.99 11.56 -5.80
C PRO A 28 -5.74 11.46 -6.68
N ASP A 29 -4.55 11.22 -6.12
CA ASP A 29 -3.28 11.29 -6.86
C ASP A 29 -2.95 10.01 -7.62
N GLY A 30 -3.60 8.89 -7.30
CA GLY A 30 -3.42 7.65 -8.04
C GLY A 30 -4.18 6.48 -7.46
N GLN A 31 -4.30 5.43 -8.26
CA GLN A 31 -4.87 4.15 -7.85
C GLN A 31 -3.98 3.02 -8.34
N ASP A 32 -3.91 1.93 -7.59
CA ASP A 32 -3.27 0.71 -8.02
C ASP A 32 -3.91 -0.50 -7.34
N PHE A 33 -3.65 -1.68 -7.91
CA PHE A 33 -4.33 -2.92 -7.56
C PHE A 33 -3.37 -4.10 -7.64
N TRP A 34 -3.65 -5.13 -6.85
CA TRP A 34 -2.92 -6.40 -6.88
C TRP A 34 -3.86 -7.55 -6.54
N SER A 35 -3.67 -8.71 -7.16
CA SER A 35 -4.41 -9.92 -6.80
C SER A 35 -3.66 -11.20 -7.12
N ASP A 36 -4.01 -12.25 -6.39
CA ASP A 36 -3.72 -13.65 -6.68
C ASP A 36 -4.99 -14.52 -6.53
N ASP A 37 -4.83 -15.84 -6.46
CA ASP A 37 -5.95 -16.80 -6.34
C ASP A 37 -6.73 -16.67 -5.01
N TYR A 38 -6.17 -16.01 -4.00
CA TYR A 38 -6.71 -15.98 -2.64
C TYR A 38 -7.02 -14.57 -2.15
N VAL A 39 -6.38 -13.54 -2.69
CA VAL A 39 -6.47 -12.16 -2.21
C VAL A 39 -6.54 -11.18 -3.38
N ALA A 40 -7.35 -10.15 -3.26
CA ALA A 40 -7.26 -8.94 -4.07
C ALA A 40 -7.19 -7.71 -3.16
N LEU A 41 -6.28 -6.79 -3.47
CA LEU A 41 -6.03 -5.55 -2.76
C LEU A 41 -6.11 -4.37 -3.73
N GLY A 42 -6.63 -3.25 -3.23
CA GLY A 42 -6.68 -1.99 -3.97
C GLY A 42 -6.31 -0.84 -3.05
N HIS A 43 -5.78 0.22 -3.64
CA HIS A 43 -5.41 1.43 -2.90
C HIS A 43 -5.65 2.68 -3.76
N SER A 44 -6.22 3.71 -3.14
CA SER A 44 -6.33 5.08 -3.69
C SER A 44 -5.39 5.98 -2.90
N ARG A 45 -4.40 6.57 -3.58
CA ARG A 45 -3.27 7.28 -2.96
C ARG A 45 -3.52 8.78 -2.87
N LEU A 46 -3.34 9.33 -1.67
CA LEU A 46 -3.00 10.73 -1.47
C LEU A 46 -1.50 10.78 -1.16
N ALA A 47 -0.71 11.39 -2.03
CA ALA A 47 0.74 11.44 -1.94
C ALA A 47 1.17 12.53 -0.94
N ILE A 48 1.65 12.10 0.24
CA ILE A 48 2.15 12.99 1.31
C ILE A 48 3.66 12.79 1.50
N VAL A 49 4.07 11.54 1.77
CA VAL A 49 5.48 11.14 1.88
C VAL A 49 5.89 10.37 0.63
N ASP A 50 7.11 10.63 0.14
CA ASP A 50 7.67 10.03 -1.08
C ASP A 50 6.77 10.19 -2.31
N LEU A 51 6.53 11.45 -2.72
CA LEU A 51 5.49 11.82 -3.70
C LEU A 51 5.52 10.99 -5.00
N ASN A 52 6.72 10.66 -5.48
CA ASN A 52 6.91 9.91 -6.74
C ASN A 52 7.09 8.39 -6.53
N GLY A 53 7.44 7.97 -5.31
CA GLY A 53 7.63 6.58 -4.93
C GLY A 53 6.44 5.99 -4.16
N SER A 54 6.70 4.89 -3.46
CA SER A 54 5.76 4.21 -2.54
C SER A 54 4.34 4.02 -3.07
N ARG A 55 4.21 3.63 -4.34
CA ARG A 55 2.93 3.17 -4.89
C ARG A 55 2.49 1.92 -4.13
N GLN A 56 1.19 1.84 -3.89
CA GLN A 56 0.59 0.72 -3.17
C GLN A 56 -0.56 0.16 -4.00
N PRO A 57 -0.74 -1.18 -4.07
CA PRO A 57 -0.14 -2.19 -3.19
C PRO A 57 1.38 -2.38 -3.33
N MET A 58 2.10 -2.23 -2.20
CA MET A 58 3.56 -2.29 -2.13
C MET A 58 4.00 -3.73 -2.01
N ARG A 59 5.02 -4.14 -2.78
CA ARG A 59 5.53 -5.51 -2.79
C ARG A 59 6.84 -5.59 -2.04
N GLY A 60 6.91 -6.45 -1.05
CA GLY A 60 8.13 -6.76 -0.30
C GLY A 60 9.02 -7.76 -1.04
N ILE A 61 10.24 -7.94 -0.54
CA ILE A 61 11.23 -8.85 -1.11
C ILE A 61 10.90 -10.34 -0.91
N ASN A 62 10.07 -10.69 0.08
CA ASN A 62 9.72 -12.08 0.41
C ASN A 62 8.25 -12.38 0.11
N GLY A 63 7.69 -11.73 -0.92
CA GLY A 63 6.31 -11.97 -1.36
C GLY A 63 5.23 -11.27 -0.53
N GLN A 64 5.59 -10.40 0.41
CA GLN A 64 4.60 -9.59 1.12
C GLN A 64 3.93 -8.59 0.17
N VAL A 65 2.65 -8.34 0.40
CA VAL A 65 1.91 -7.27 -0.29
C VAL A 65 1.20 -6.41 0.74
N LEU A 66 1.44 -5.11 0.70
CA LEU A 66 0.94 -4.14 1.67
C LEU A 66 0.05 -3.09 1.02
N VAL A 67 -1.09 -2.83 1.62
CA VAL A 67 -1.84 -1.58 1.47
C VAL A 67 -1.99 -0.93 2.84
N ALA A 68 -1.82 0.38 2.91
CA ALA A 68 -1.84 1.14 4.15
C ALA A 68 -2.62 2.44 3.96
N ASN A 69 -3.31 2.86 5.02
CA ASN A 69 -3.83 4.20 5.15
C ASN A 69 -3.43 4.73 6.54
N GLY A 70 -2.46 5.62 6.58
CA GLY A 70 -1.93 6.18 7.82
C GLY A 70 -0.54 6.76 7.60
N GLU A 71 0.11 7.13 8.70
CA GLU A 71 1.47 7.66 8.72
C GLU A 71 2.26 6.98 9.84
N ILE A 72 3.38 6.35 9.51
CA ILE A 72 4.29 5.71 10.47
C ILE A 72 5.34 6.73 10.91
N TYR A 73 5.01 7.54 11.92
CA TYR A 73 5.85 8.67 12.34
C TYR A 73 7.28 8.29 12.78
N ASN A 74 7.49 7.06 13.26
CA ASN A 74 8.82 6.56 13.64
C ASN A 74 9.53 5.78 12.52
N HIS A 75 9.08 5.87 11.26
CA HIS A 75 9.67 5.14 10.14
C HIS A 75 11.18 5.39 9.95
N GLN A 76 11.66 6.61 10.20
CA GLN A 76 13.09 6.92 10.13
C GLN A 76 13.90 6.19 11.19
N LYS A 77 13.36 6.03 12.41
CA LYS A 77 14.01 5.26 13.47
C LYS A 77 14.12 3.79 13.06
N ILE A 78 13.02 3.20 12.58
CA ILE A 78 12.97 1.81 12.08
C ILE A 78 13.98 1.63 10.94
N ARG A 79 14.04 2.59 10.00
CA ARG A 79 14.98 2.59 8.87
C ARG A 79 16.44 2.57 9.30
N ASN A 80 16.78 3.35 10.32
CA ASN A 80 18.15 3.45 10.83
C ASN A 80 18.58 2.22 11.65
N GLU A 81 17.62 1.51 12.25
CA GLU A 81 17.88 0.33 13.10
C GLU A 81 17.84 -1.00 12.30
N SER A 82 17.39 -0.97 11.05
CA SER A 82 17.22 -2.15 10.19
C SER A 82 18.23 -2.22 9.05
N LYS A 83 18.59 -3.44 8.62
CA LYS A 83 19.37 -3.71 7.40
C LYS A 83 18.50 -4.06 6.19
N TYR A 84 17.19 -3.85 6.28
CA TYR A 84 16.24 -4.15 5.21
C TYR A 84 16.64 -3.43 3.90
N PRO A 85 16.55 -4.08 2.73
CA PRO A 85 16.87 -3.46 1.44
C PRO A 85 15.72 -2.56 0.98
N TRP A 86 15.66 -1.35 1.54
CA TRP A 86 14.64 -0.35 1.24
C TRP A 86 14.59 -0.01 -0.25
N GLN A 87 13.39 -0.04 -0.83
CA GLN A 87 13.09 0.26 -2.23
C GLN A 87 12.46 1.64 -2.41
N THR A 88 11.86 2.20 -1.36
CA THR A 88 11.17 3.49 -1.38
C THR A 88 11.59 4.35 -0.19
N ASN A 89 11.14 5.61 -0.17
CA ASN A 89 11.34 6.53 0.95
C ASN A 89 10.06 6.76 1.76
N GLY A 90 8.96 6.11 1.38
CA GLY A 90 7.70 6.14 2.13
C GLY A 90 7.82 5.47 3.49
N ASP A 91 7.04 6.01 4.42
CA ASP A 91 6.90 5.53 5.79
C ASP A 91 6.32 4.10 5.86
N SER A 92 5.35 3.79 5.00
CA SER A 92 4.63 2.51 4.99
C SER A 92 5.52 1.29 4.71
N GLU A 93 6.65 1.47 4.00
CA GLU A 93 7.60 0.37 3.76
C GLU A 93 8.21 -0.16 5.07
N SER A 94 8.22 0.65 6.14
CA SER A 94 8.68 0.21 7.45
C SER A 94 7.86 -0.93 8.03
N ILE A 95 6.60 -1.10 7.58
CA ILE A 95 5.77 -2.25 7.97
C ILE A 95 6.20 -3.53 7.24
N ILE A 96 6.70 -3.44 6.01
CA ILE A 96 7.25 -4.60 5.29
C ILE A 96 8.60 -5.04 5.88
N ALA A 97 9.36 -4.08 6.40
CA ALA A 97 10.70 -4.31 6.94
C ALA A 97 10.72 -4.97 8.34
N LEU A 98 9.57 -5.04 9.02
CA LEU A 98 9.39 -5.69 10.33
C LEU A 98 8.97 -7.15 10.17
#